data_AF-A0A9W7AVF2-F1
#
_entry.id   AF-A0A9W7AVF2-F1
#
_cell.length_a   1.000
_cell.length_b   1.000
_cell.length_c   1.000
_cell.angle_alpha   90.00
_cell.angle_beta   90.00
_cell.angle_gamma   90.00
#
_symmetry.space_group_name_H-M   'P 1'
#
loop_
_entity.id
_entity.type
_entity.pdbx_description
1 polymer ?
#
loop_
_entity_poly.entity_id
_entity_poly.type
_entity_poly.pdbx_seq_one_letter_code
_entity_poly.pdbx_strand_id
1 'polypeptide(L)'
;MSHTLTLPLTSRTITVSEILGHLSFIFVAVSYSIDSVLHLRILAVTGSSCMLFFTYYHPHGKVLWLPYGWNLVFILVNVFQIFSLLSEKYAATLLSSADSDVRDNFFREFDVTDWSKLVRIGKRTTLNKNETLFKQAEENEYVGLVVSGELECLVDGERTYVLKPGNFVAEAGLHAGASVKGAVKTSGTVRAIHPTTIIKWNRSELSSLLDVEDSLRKSLQSRLSWDIVSKLKLQRQALENGGIKAEKARKWTQKRNVQTEQRFEALLAAFLVDGKIEEKDKEVIEKYRSIHVIDDEVLFRTLAKLGWGETEWEKGCLEAEGKVRRRKELERRNSDCSL
;
A
#
# COMPACT_ATOMS: atom_id res chain seq x y z
N MET A 1 44.09 -36.34 4.05
CA MET A 1 43.60 -37.64 4.54
C MET A 1 42.13 -37.75 4.20
N SER A 2 41.81 -38.47 3.14
CA SER A 2 40.46 -38.67 2.61
C SER A 2 39.83 -39.88 3.30
N HIS A 3 38.79 -39.67 4.09
CA HIS A 3 38.02 -40.73 4.70
C HIS A 3 37.06 -41.33 3.65
N THR A 4 37.38 -42.52 3.17
CA THR A 4 36.62 -43.27 2.17
C THR A 4 35.70 -44.27 2.89
N LEU A 5 34.38 -44.19 2.69
CA LEU A 5 33.43 -45.15 3.22
C LEU A 5 33.06 -46.15 2.11
N THR A 6 33.41 -47.42 2.29
CA THR A 6 33.20 -48.48 1.28
C THR A 6 31.91 -49.26 1.56
N LEU A 7 30.96 -49.23 0.63
CA LEU A 7 29.81 -50.16 0.59
C LEU A 7 29.94 -51.08 -0.64
N PRO A 8 29.84 -52.42 -0.49
CA PRO A 8 30.19 -53.35 -1.56
C PRO A 8 28.93 -53.84 -2.29
N LEU A 9 28.59 -53.27 -3.45
CA LEU A 9 27.65 -53.92 -4.37
C LEU A 9 27.80 -53.56 -5.85
N THR A 10 28.80 -52.77 -6.25
CA THR A 10 29.16 -52.56 -7.66
C THR A 10 30.62 -52.08 -7.71
N SER A 11 31.41 -52.59 -8.66
CA SER A 11 32.85 -52.34 -8.81
C SER A 11 33.19 -50.93 -9.31
N ARG A 12 32.62 -49.90 -8.67
CA ARG A 12 32.93 -48.49 -8.90
C ARG A 12 32.98 -47.79 -7.55
N THR A 13 34.18 -47.34 -7.15
CA THR A 13 34.36 -46.53 -5.94
C THR A 13 33.79 -45.15 -6.19
N ILE A 14 32.64 -44.84 -5.58
CA ILE A 14 32.05 -43.50 -5.65
C ILE A 14 32.85 -42.57 -4.74
N THR A 15 33.32 -41.47 -5.31
CA THR A 15 34.05 -40.43 -4.58
C THR A 15 33.10 -39.52 -3.80
N VAL A 16 33.59 -38.91 -2.71
CA VAL A 16 32.83 -37.89 -1.96
C VAL A 16 32.38 -36.74 -2.87
N SER A 17 33.20 -36.39 -3.87
CA SER A 17 32.88 -35.40 -4.89
C SER A 17 31.66 -35.82 -5.72
N GLU A 18 31.60 -37.05 -6.21
CA GLU A 18 30.44 -37.58 -6.96
C GLU A 18 29.17 -37.63 -6.10
N ILE A 19 29.28 -38.00 -4.81
CA ILE A 19 28.14 -37.97 -3.88
C ILE A 19 27.59 -36.55 -3.75
N LEU A 20 28.46 -35.55 -3.56
CA LEU A 20 28.05 -34.14 -3.45
C LEU A 20 27.49 -33.61 -4.78
N GLY A 21 28.02 -34.06 -5.91
CA GLY A 21 27.46 -33.82 -7.24
C GLY A 21 26.01 -34.32 -7.32
N HIS A 22 25.74 -35.58 -6.97
CA HIS A 22 24.37 -36.12 -6.95
C HIS A 22 23.46 -35.41 -5.94
N LEU A 23 23.96 -35.10 -4.74
CA LEU A 23 23.19 -34.36 -3.73
C LEU A 23 22.76 -32.98 -4.23
N SER A 24 23.60 -32.28 -5.00
CA SER A 24 23.22 -30.99 -5.58
C SER A 24 21.99 -31.11 -6.50
N PHE A 25 21.92 -32.17 -7.32
CA PHE A 25 20.75 -32.44 -8.16
C PHE A 25 19.53 -32.87 -7.35
N ILE A 26 19.71 -33.60 -6.26
CA ILE A 26 18.61 -33.95 -5.33
C ILE A 26 18.03 -32.69 -4.70
N PHE A 27 18.87 -31.74 -4.24
CA PHE A 27 18.38 -30.48 -3.69
C PHE A 27 17.60 -29.66 -4.73
N VAL A 28 18.06 -29.64 -5.99
CA VAL A 28 17.31 -29.03 -7.08
C VAL A 28 15.96 -29.75 -7.29
N ALA A 29 15.94 -31.08 -7.29
CA ALA A 29 14.70 -31.85 -7.41
C ALA A 29 13.71 -31.54 -6.27
N VAL A 30 14.19 -31.53 -5.03
CA VAL A 30 13.39 -31.18 -3.83
C VAL A 30 12.89 -29.74 -3.91
N SER A 31 13.66 -28.81 -4.49
CA SER A 31 13.23 -27.42 -4.64
C SER A 31 11.98 -27.27 -5.51
N TYR A 32 11.75 -28.16 -6.48
CA TYR A 32 10.51 -28.15 -7.29
C TYR A 32 9.27 -28.59 -6.51
N SER A 33 9.41 -29.12 -5.30
CA SER A 33 8.31 -29.58 -4.44
C SER A 33 8.05 -28.67 -3.24
N ILE A 34 8.72 -27.50 -3.16
CA ILE A 34 8.62 -26.59 -2.01
C ILE A 34 8.12 -25.23 -2.46
N ASP A 35 7.09 -24.73 -1.79
CA ASP A 35 6.51 -23.40 -2.09
C ASP A 35 7.12 -22.27 -1.25
N SER A 36 7.74 -22.61 -0.12
CA SER A 36 8.26 -21.60 0.81
C SER A 36 9.52 -20.92 0.25
N VAL A 37 9.44 -19.61 0.03
CA VAL A 37 10.54 -18.80 -0.51
C VAL A 37 11.83 -18.95 0.31
N LEU A 38 11.75 -18.92 1.64
CA LEU A 38 12.95 -19.07 2.49
C LEU A 38 13.63 -20.43 2.29
N HIS A 39 12.84 -21.51 2.26
CA HIS A 39 13.37 -22.87 2.07
C HIS A 39 13.97 -23.05 0.68
N LEU A 40 13.34 -22.48 -0.36
CA LEU A 40 13.89 -22.46 -1.72
C LEU A 40 15.27 -21.80 -1.77
N ARG A 41 15.47 -20.68 -1.08
CA ARG A 41 16.77 -19.99 -1.04
C ARG A 41 17.80 -20.79 -0.25
N ILE A 42 17.42 -21.40 0.87
CA ILE A 42 18.32 -22.26 1.65
C ILE A 42 18.77 -23.45 0.81
N LEU A 43 17.85 -24.11 0.10
CA LEU A 43 18.15 -25.23 -0.79
C LEU A 43 19.03 -24.82 -1.98
N ALA A 44 18.81 -23.61 -2.52
CA ALA A 44 19.68 -23.07 -3.56
C ALA A 44 21.11 -22.88 -3.05
N VAL A 45 21.29 -22.37 -1.83
CA VAL A 45 22.63 -22.22 -1.21
C VAL A 45 23.25 -23.59 -0.93
N THR A 46 22.52 -24.53 -0.33
CA THR A 46 23.07 -25.87 -0.01
C THR A 46 23.41 -26.65 -1.27
N GLY A 47 22.51 -26.68 -2.26
CA GLY A 47 22.72 -27.32 -3.55
C GLY A 47 23.88 -26.71 -4.33
N SER A 48 23.95 -25.38 -4.41
CA SER A 48 25.07 -24.68 -5.07
C SER A 48 26.39 -24.90 -4.34
N SER A 49 26.38 -25.03 -3.01
CA SER A 49 27.59 -25.34 -2.22
C SER A 49 28.10 -26.76 -2.49
N CYS A 50 27.19 -27.74 -2.59
CA CYS A 50 27.53 -29.10 -3.02
C CYS A 50 28.11 -29.13 -4.44
N MET A 51 27.49 -28.39 -5.37
CA MET A 51 27.98 -28.24 -6.74
C MET A 51 29.33 -27.52 -6.81
N LEU A 52 29.54 -26.49 -5.99
CA LEU A 52 30.80 -25.76 -5.89
C LEU A 52 31.94 -26.67 -5.39
N PHE A 53 31.66 -27.56 -4.44
CA PHE A 53 32.61 -28.59 -4.01
C PHE A 53 32.93 -29.59 -5.13
N PHE A 54 31.90 -30.11 -5.81
CA PHE A 54 32.08 -31.07 -6.92
C PHE A 54 32.90 -30.48 -8.08
N THR A 55 32.60 -29.23 -8.47
CA THR A 55 33.27 -28.54 -9.59
C THR A 55 34.73 -28.19 -9.30
N TYR A 56 35.08 -27.97 -8.03
CA TYR A 56 36.47 -27.78 -7.60
C TYR A 56 37.23 -29.11 -7.46
N TYR A 57 36.66 -30.10 -6.77
CA TYR A 57 37.27 -31.41 -6.56
C TYR A 57 36.80 -32.43 -7.61
N HIS A 58 36.78 -32.03 -8.87
CA HIS A 58 36.23 -32.86 -9.94
C HIS A 58 37.05 -34.16 -10.11
N PRO A 59 36.41 -35.35 -10.23
CA PRO A 59 37.12 -36.64 -10.28
C PRO A 59 38.18 -36.77 -11.37
N HIS A 60 38.05 -36.01 -12.47
CA HIS A 60 39.01 -35.99 -13.58
C HIS A 60 40.17 -34.98 -13.40
N GLY A 61 40.35 -34.40 -12.21
CA GLY A 61 41.51 -33.60 -11.83
C GLY A 61 41.59 -32.17 -12.40
N LYS A 62 40.60 -31.75 -13.20
CA LYS A 62 40.49 -30.39 -13.74
C LYS A 62 39.34 -29.64 -13.09
N VAL A 63 39.65 -28.47 -12.52
CA VAL A 63 38.64 -27.57 -11.95
C VAL A 63 37.76 -27.01 -13.05
N LEU A 64 36.45 -27.11 -12.86
CA LEU A 64 35.44 -26.53 -13.75
C LEU A 64 35.17 -25.08 -13.35
N TRP A 65 36.07 -24.16 -13.73
CA TRP A 65 36.04 -22.76 -13.31
C TRP A 65 34.76 -22.01 -13.69
N LEU A 66 34.20 -22.30 -14.86
CA LEU A 66 32.97 -21.64 -15.33
C LEU A 66 31.76 -22.00 -14.43
N PRO A 67 31.40 -23.29 -14.22
CA PRO A 67 30.39 -23.68 -13.23
C PRO A 67 30.69 -23.20 -11.82
N TYR A 68 31.96 -23.22 -11.40
CA TYR A 68 32.37 -22.77 -10.07
C TYR A 68 32.01 -21.29 -9.83
N GLY A 69 32.37 -20.41 -10.77
CA GLY A 69 32.08 -18.97 -10.68
C GLY A 69 30.57 -18.68 -10.60
N TRP A 70 29.76 -19.35 -11.42
CA TRP A 70 28.30 -19.16 -11.38
C TRP A 70 27.66 -19.67 -10.09
N ASN A 71 28.10 -20.82 -9.56
CA ASN A 71 27.61 -21.30 -8.27
C ASN A 71 27.96 -20.33 -7.13
N LEU A 72 29.13 -19.67 -7.19
CA LEU A 72 29.48 -18.64 -6.22
C LEU A 72 28.53 -17.43 -6.29
N VAL A 73 28.23 -16.95 -7.51
CA VAL A 73 27.24 -15.86 -7.71
C VAL A 73 25.87 -16.27 -7.19
N PHE A 74 25.41 -17.49 -7.48
CA PHE A 74 24.12 -17.99 -6.98
C PHE A 74 24.10 -18.06 -5.46
N ILE A 75 25.17 -18.53 -4.81
CA ILE A 75 25.26 -18.54 -3.35
C ILE A 75 25.13 -17.12 -2.81
N LEU A 76 25.89 -16.14 -3.33
CA LEU A 76 25.87 -14.77 -2.83
C LEU A 76 24.48 -14.13 -2.96
N VAL A 77 23.83 -14.27 -4.11
CA VAL A 77 22.49 -13.73 -4.35
C VAL A 77 21.46 -14.37 -3.41
N ASN A 78 21.50 -15.69 -3.24
CA ASN A 78 20.55 -16.38 -2.36
C ASN A 78 20.82 -16.08 -0.88
N VAL A 79 22.07 -15.94 -0.44
CA VAL A 79 22.43 -15.52 0.93
C VAL A 79 21.90 -14.12 1.21
N PHE A 80 22.06 -13.17 0.28
CA PHE A 80 21.49 -11.83 0.41
C PHE A 80 19.97 -11.87 0.56
N GLN A 81 19.28 -12.66 -0.26
CA GLN A 81 17.82 -12.82 -0.16
C GLN A 81 17.38 -13.46 1.17
N ILE A 82 18.09 -14.48 1.66
CA ILE A 82 17.84 -15.08 2.98
C ILE A 82 17.99 -14.02 4.06
N PHE A 83 19.08 -13.24 4.01
CA PHE A 83 19.33 -12.17 4.98
C PHE A 83 18.20 -11.13 4.97
N SER A 84 17.77 -10.66 3.79
CA SER A 84 16.64 -9.72 3.67
C SER A 84 15.37 -10.29 4.32
N LEU A 85 14.97 -11.52 3.96
CA LEU A 85 13.77 -12.17 4.48
C LEU A 85 13.83 -12.38 6.01
N LEU A 86 14.98 -12.79 6.55
CA LEU A 86 15.15 -12.97 7.99
C LEU A 86 15.16 -11.65 8.73
N SER A 87 15.76 -10.60 8.16
CA SER A 87 15.77 -9.26 8.73
C SER A 87 14.36 -8.67 8.84
N GLU A 88 13.51 -8.91 7.83
CA GLU A 88 12.10 -8.48 7.84
C GLU A 88 11.31 -9.23 8.92
N LYS A 89 11.47 -10.56 9.03
CA LYS A 89 10.83 -11.35 10.09
C LYS A 89 11.29 -10.92 11.48
N TYR A 90 12.58 -10.64 11.64
CA TYR A 90 13.13 -10.17 12.91
C TYR A 90 12.58 -8.79 13.27
N ALA A 91 12.50 -7.86 12.32
CA ALA A 91 11.87 -6.56 12.54
C ALA A 91 10.41 -6.70 13.00
N ALA A 92 9.68 -7.69 12.47
CA ALA A 92 8.31 -7.97 12.87
C ALA A 92 8.20 -8.47 14.33
N THR A 93 9.22 -9.17 14.86
CA THR A 93 9.26 -9.58 16.26
C THR A 93 9.54 -8.44 17.24
N LEU A 94 10.07 -7.31 16.74
CA LEU A 94 10.36 -6.13 17.55
C LEU A 94 9.15 -5.20 17.72
N LEU A 95 7.98 -5.57 17.18
CA LEU A 95 6.76 -4.80 17.34
C LEU A 95 6.38 -4.66 18.81
N SER A 96 5.97 -3.45 19.20
CA SER A 96 5.44 -3.21 20.54
C SER A 96 4.13 -3.97 20.75
N SER A 97 3.78 -4.27 22.01
CA SER A 97 2.48 -4.86 22.34
C SER A 97 1.33 -3.99 21.83
N ALA A 98 1.43 -2.68 22.01
CA ALA A 98 0.42 -1.72 21.55
C ALA A 98 0.24 -1.69 20.02
N ASP A 99 1.26 -2.02 19.23
CA ASP A 99 1.13 -2.11 17.76
C ASP A 99 0.62 -3.48 17.32
N SER A 100 1.01 -4.53 18.05
CA SER A 100 0.48 -5.88 17.85
C SER A 100 -1.01 -5.94 18.14
N ASP A 101 -1.46 -5.28 19.22
CA ASP A 101 -2.88 -5.18 19.58
C ASP A 101 -3.71 -4.47 18.50
N VAL A 102 -3.17 -3.45 17.83
CA VAL A 102 -3.88 -2.78 16.72
C VAL A 102 -4.11 -3.75 15.57
N ARG A 103 -3.09 -4.54 15.20
CA ARG A 103 -3.23 -5.57 14.18
C ARG A 103 -4.25 -6.61 14.61
N ASP A 104 -4.10 -7.15 15.81
CA ASP A 104 -4.92 -8.25 16.30
C ASP A 104 -6.37 -7.84 16.54
N ASN A 105 -6.68 -6.54 16.68
CA ASN A 105 -8.07 -6.08 16.79
C ASN A 105 -8.69 -5.64 15.46
N PHE A 106 -7.93 -5.03 14.55
CA PHE A 106 -8.49 -4.34 13.38
C PHE A 106 -7.97 -4.83 12.02
N PHE A 107 -6.88 -5.58 12.00
CA PHE A 107 -6.12 -5.97 10.80
C PHE A 107 -5.57 -7.41 10.90
N ARG A 108 -6.34 -8.36 11.44
CA ARG A 108 -5.91 -9.76 11.63
C ARG A 108 -5.52 -10.45 10.33
N GLU A 109 -6.04 -9.97 9.21
CA GLU A 109 -5.76 -10.47 7.87
C GLU A 109 -4.37 -10.07 7.35
N PHE A 110 -3.69 -9.11 8.00
CA PHE A 110 -2.33 -8.73 7.64
C PHE A 110 -1.33 -9.70 8.24
N ASP A 111 -0.36 -10.13 7.43
CA ASP A 111 0.81 -10.81 7.98
C ASP A 111 1.55 -9.89 8.95
N VAL A 112 2.18 -10.50 9.96
CA VAL A 112 2.95 -9.77 10.98
C VAL A 112 4.05 -8.92 10.33
N THR A 113 4.68 -9.44 9.29
CA THR A 113 5.74 -8.77 8.54
C THR A 113 5.19 -7.56 7.79
N ASP A 114 4.08 -7.72 7.07
CA ASP A 114 3.40 -6.65 6.33
C ASP A 114 2.94 -5.53 7.28
N TRP A 115 2.33 -5.89 8.41
CA TRP A 115 1.97 -4.92 9.44
C TRP A 115 3.19 -4.19 10.00
N SER A 116 4.31 -4.89 10.22
CA SER A 116 5.54 -4.27 10.72
C SER A 116 6.10 -3.22 9.76
N LYS A 117 5.97 -3.43 8.44
CA LYS A 117 6.36 -2.45 7.41
C LYS A 117 5.53 -1.18 7.53
N LEU A 118 4.21 -1.30 7.72
CA LEU A 118 3.33 -0.14 7.96
C LEU A 118 3.66 0.58 9.27
N VAL A 119 3.88 -0.15 10.37
CA VAL A 119 4.19 0.47 11.67
C VAL A 119 5.49 1.26 11.61
N ARG A 120 6.52 0.74 10.93
CA ARG A 120 7.83 1.40 10.80
C ARG A 120 7.77 2.79 10.15
N ILE A 121 6.91 2.96 9.16
CA ILE A 121 6.69 4.26 8.48
C ILE A 121 5.54 5.06 9.11
N GLY A 122 4.91 4.52 10.15
CA GLY A 122 3.78 5.12 10.83
C GLY A 122 4.20 5.93 12.06
N LYS A 123 3.67 7.14 12.20
CA LYS A 123 3.88 7.98 13.38
C LYS A 123 2.62 8.03 14.25
N ARG A 124 2.72 7.58 15.51
CA ARG A 124 1.64 7.77 16.48
C ARG A 124 1.54 9.25 16.87
N THR A 125 0.32 9.76 16.90
CA THR A 125 -0.01 11.10 17.37
C THR A 125 -1.24 11.01 18.26
N THR A 126 -1.21 11.71 19.38
CA THR A 126 -2.38 11.83 20.27
C THR A 126 -2.95 13.25 20.16
N LEU A 127 -4.25 13.34 19.99
CA LEU A 127 -5.01 14.56 19.93
C LEU A 127 -5.78 14.74 21.23
N ASN A 128 -5.77 15.94 21.77
CA ASN A 128 -6.60 16.32 22.90
C ASN A 128 -8.07 16.46 22.46
N LYS A 129 -8.98 16.45 23.44
CA LYS A 129 -10.39 16.75 23.18
C LYS A 129 -10.51 18.12 22.48
N ASN A 130 -11.34 18.17 21.44
CA ASN A 130 -11.57 19.33 20.57
C ASN A 130 -10.37 19.78 19.73
N GLU A 131 -9.24 19.06 19.75
CA GLU A 131 -8.11 19.34 18.88
C GLU A 131 -8.43 18.95 17.44
N THR A 132 -8.18 19.87 16.50
CA THR A 132 -8.44 19.67 15.08
C THR A 132 -7.25 18.99 14.43
N LEU A 133 -7.51 17.89 13.72
CA LEU A 133 -6.49 17.16 12.98
C LEU A 133 -6.12 17.87 11.66
N PHE A 134 -7.13 18.30 10.91
CA PHE A 134 -7.03 19.18 9.74
C PHE A 134 -8.38 19.86 9.50
N LYS A 135 -8.37 21.05 8.88
CA LYS A 135 -9.59 21.76 8.47
C LYS A 135 -9.94 21.44 7.03
N GLN A 136 -11.20 21.66 6.67
CA GLN A 136 -11.69 21.56 5.30
C GLN A 136 -10.91 22.48 4.36
N ALA A 137 -10.66 22.00 3.13
CA ALA A 137 -9.90 22.68 2.08
C ALA A 137 -8.40 22.91 2.37
N GLU A 138 -7.88 22.47 3.51
CA GLU A 138 -6.44 22.44 3.77
C GLU A 138 -5.78 21.32 2.97
N GLU A 139 -4.50 21.52 2.66
CA GLU A 139 -3.65 20.49 2.10
C GLU A 139 -3.21 19.51 3.19
N ASN A 140 -3.38 18.22 2.92
CA ASN A 140 -3.01 17.17 3.86
C ASN A 140 -2.20 16.07 3.18
N GLU A 141 -1.00 15.84 3.70
CA GLU A 141 -0.05 14.83 3.22
C GLU A 141 -0.18 13.49 3.95
N TYR A 142 -1.08 13.36 4.91
CA TYR A 142 -1.13 12.19 5.77
C TYR A 142 -2.39 11.35 5.57
N VAL A 143 -2.23 10.05 5.69
CA VAL A 143 -3.34 9.11 5.89
C VAL A 143 -3.32 8.68 7.35
N GLY A 144 -4.49 8.65 7.98
CA GLY A 144 -4.62 8.31 9.40
C GLY A 144 -5.37 7.00 9.63
N LEU A 145 -5.04 6.31 10.71
CA LEU A 145 -5.85 5.25 11.30
C LEU A 145 -6.16 5.61 12.75
N VAL A 146 -7.45 5.58 13.12
CA VAL A 146 -7.87 5.76 14.51
C VAL A 146 -7.56 4.49 15.29
N VAL A 147 -6.75 4.60 16.35
CA VAL A 147 -6.36 3.48 17.22
C VAL A 147 -7.19 3.47 18.50
N SER A 148 -7.45 4.65 19.07
CA SER A 148 -8.29 4.81 20.25
C SER A 148 -8.95 6.19 20.25
N GLY A 149 -10.08 6.33 20.95
CA GLY A 149 -10.89 7.55 20.94
C GLY A 149 -11.78 7.67 19.70
N GLU A 150 -12.33 8.85 19.47
CA GLU A 150 -13.25 9.13 18.38
C GLU A 150 -12.95 10.49 17.74
N LEU A 151 -13.15 10.58 16.42
CA LEU A 151 -13.06 11.82 15.66
C LEU A 151 -14.41 12.14 15.03
N GLU A 152 -14.84 13.39 15.06
CA GLU A 152 -15.95 13.87 14.24
C GLU A 152 -15.43 14.45 12.93
N CYS A 153 -16.16 14.16 11.85
CA CYS A 153 -15.96 14.76 10.55
C CYS A 153 -17.06 15.82 10.32
N LEU A 154 -16.66 17.02 9.91
CA LEU A 154 -17.55 18.14 9.65
C LEU A 154 -17.39 18.64 8.22
N VAL A 155 -18.50 18.99 7.57
CA VAL A 155 -18.53 19.65 6.26
C VAL A 155 -19.34 20.94 6.40
N ASP A 156 -18.68 22.06 6.11
CA ASP A 156 -19.23 23.41 6.31
C ASP A 156 -19.77 23.58 7.74
N GLY A 157 -18.99 23.13 8.73
CA GLY A 157 -19.32 23.20 10.15
C GLY A 157 -20.36 22.20 10.65
N GLU A 158 -21.03 21.45 9.77
CA GLU A 158 -22.00 20.44 10.18
C GLU A 158 -21.38 19.05 10.26
N ARG A 159 -21.61 18.35 11.38
CA ARG A 159 -21.12 16.99 11.59
C ARG A 159 -21.78 16.00 10.62
N THR A 160 -20.98 15.31 9.82
CA THR A 160 -21.46 14.32 8.85
C THR A 160 -21.43 12.90 9.41
N TYR A 161 -20.33 12.51 10.07
CA TYR A 161 -20.17 11.20 10.70
C TYR A 161 -19.06 11.22 11.77
N VAL A 162 -18.94 10.11 12.51
CA VAL A 162 -17.89 9.88 13.52
C VAL A 162 -17.01 8.72 13.07
N LEU A 163 -15.70 8.88 13.24
CA LEU A 163 -14.70 7.84 13.04
C LEU A 163 -14.33 7.22 14.39
N LYS A 164 -14.32 5.90 14.42
CA LYS A 164 -14.06 5.08 15.59
C LYS A 164 -12.75 4.29 15.40
N PRO A 165 -12.25 3.63 16.46
CA PRO A 165 -11.07 2.77 16.35
C PRO A 165 -11.22 1.76 15.21
N GLY A 166 -10.17 1.64 14.39
CA GLY A 166 -10.17 0.81 13.18
C GLY A 166 -10.64 1.51 11.89
N ASN A 167 -11.09 2.77 11.95
CA ASN A 167 -11.42 3.55 10.75
C ASN A 167 -10.23 4.36 10.23
N PHE A 168 -10.16 4.50 8.91
CA PHE A 168 -9.19 5.37 8.26
C PHE A 168 -9.66 6.82 8.17
N VAL A 169 -8.70 7.73 8.05
CA VAL A 169 -8.89 9.17 7.89
C VAL A 169 -8.07 9.62 6.69
N ALA A 170 -8.65 10.43 5.81
CA ALA A 170 -7.97 11.08 4.67
C ALA A 170 -7.25 10.11 3.70
N GLU A 171 -7.86 8.96 3.45
CA GLU A 171 -7.41 7.92 2.54
C GLU A 171 -7.24 8.38 1.08
N ALA A 172 -8.01 9.39 0.65
CA ALA A 172 -7.94 10.02 -0.69
C ALA A 172 -7.83 9.02 -1.86
N GLY A 173 -8.76 8.07 -1.95
CA GLY A 173 -8.84 7.15 -3.09
C GLY A 173 -7.93 5.91 -3.01
N LEU A 174 -7.17 5.73 -1.93
CA LEU A 174 -6.33 4.53 -1.76
C LEU A 174 -7.10 3.21 -1.89
N HIS A 175 -8.38 3.15 -1.50
CA HIS A 175 -9.25 1.98 -1.69
C HIS A 175 -9.48 1.61 -3.16
N ALA A 176 -9.48 2.60 -4.05
CA ALA A 176 -9.57 2.41 -5.49
C ALA A 176 -8.20 2.08 -6.12
N GLY A 177 -7.11 2.19 -5.34
CA GLY A 177 -5.75 1.98 -5.80
C GLY A 177 -5.01 3.26 -6.19
N ALA A 178 -5.51 4.43 -5.79
CA ALA A 178 -4.84 5.70 -6.04
C ALA A 178 -3.49 5.77 -5.30
N SER A 179 -2.40 5.81 -6.06
CA SER A 179 -1.04 6.03 -5.57
C SER A 179 -0.64 7.49 -5.79
N VAL A 180 -1.43 8.40 -5.24
CA VAL A 180 -1.16 9.85 -5.32
C VAL A 180 -0.07 10.19 -4.31
N LYS A 181 0.99 10.86 -4.74
CA LYS A 181 2.07 11.36 -3.87
C LYS A 181 1.81 12.82 -3.50
N GLY A 182 2.27 13.25 -2.32
CA GLY A 182 2.14 14.62 -1.82
C GLY A 182 0.79 14.95 -1.17
N ALA A 183 0.49 16.24 -1.08
CA ALA A 183 -0.68 16.74 -0.39
C ALA A 183 -1.95 16.64 -1.25
N VAL A 184 -3.07 16.31 -0.60
CA VAL A 184 -4.40 16.33 -1.22
C VAL A 184 -5.30 17.24 -0.40
N LYS A 185 -6.14 18.03 -1.06
CA LYS A 185 -7.12 18.89 -0.38
C LYS A 185 -8.14 18.06 0.39
N THR A 186 -8.42 18.45 1.62
CA THR A 186 -9.39 17.78 2.48
C THR A 186 -10.82 18.21 2.15
N SER A 187 -11.74 17.24 2.15
CA SER A 187 -13.18 17.49 1.89
C SER A 187 -13.98 17.77 3.16
N GLY A 188 -13.32 18.10 4.27
CA GLY A 188 -13.98 18.28 5.56
C GLY A 188 -12.98 18.48 6.70
N THR A 189 -13.45 19.10 7.77
CA THR A 189 -12.70 19.28 9.01
C THR A 189 -12.82 18.03 9.86
N VAL A 190 -11.71 17.57 10.43
CA VAL A 190 -11.69 16.42 11.35
C VAL A 190 -11.18 16.86 12.71
N ARG A 191 -11.94 16.57 13.77
CA ARG A 191 -11.64 17.00 15.13
C ARG A 191 -11.88 15.88 16.14
N ALA A 192 -11.07 15.83 17.18
CA ALA A 192 -11.20 14.85 18.25
C ALA A 192 -12.36 15.16 19.20
N ILE A 193 -13.24 14.18 19.45
CA ILE A 193 -14.37 14.30 20.40
C ILE A 193 -13.89 14.00 21.83
N HIS A 194 -12.95 13.05 21.93
CA HIS A 194 -12.27 12.60 23.13
C HIS A 194 -10.76 12.62 22.89
N PRO A 195 -9.90 12.45 23.92
CA PRO A 195 -8.50 12.15 23.68
C PRO A 195 -8.36 10.95 22.74
N THR A 196 -7.73 11.16 21.59
CA THR A 196 -7.75 10.20 20.47
C THR A 196 -6.32 9.94 20.02
N THR A 197 -5.94 8.67 19.90
CA THR A 197 -4.65 8.29 19.31
C THR A 197 -4.85 7.81 17.89
N ILE A 198 -4.02 8.33 16.99
CA ILE A 198 -4.00 7.96 15.58
C ILE A 198 -2.60 7.53 15.16
N ILE A 199 -2.51 6.60 14.21
CA ILE A 199 -1.29 6.35 13.45
C ILE A 199 -1.40 7.15 12.16
N LYS A 200 -0.40 7.98 11.87
CA LYS A 200 -0.29 8.77 10.63
C LYS A 200 0.79 8.19 9.74
N TRP A 201 0.50 8.06 8.46
CA TRP A 201 1.46 7.74 7.42
C TRP A 201 1.60 8.92 6.47
N ASN A 202 2.83 9.32 6.15
CA ASN A 202 3.04 10.24 5.04
C ASN A 202 2.62 9.54 3.74
N ARG A 203 1.85 10.24 2.90
CA ARG A 203 1.26 9.66 1.69
C ARG A 203 2.31 9.24 0.67
N SER A 204 3.36 10.04 0.48
CA SER A 204 4.43 9.73 -0.47
C SER A 204 5.24 8.51 -0.04
N GLU A 205 5.52 8.40 1.25
CA GLU A 205 6.21 7.24 1.84
C GLU A 205 5.35 5.97 1.78
N LEU A 206 4.07 6.09 2.15
CA LEU A 206 3.11 4.99 2.05
C LEU A 206 2.96 4.53 0.60
N SER A 207 2.75 5.44 -0.34
CA SER A 207 2.67 5.14 -1.77
C SER A 207 3.91 4.40 -2.26
N SER A 208 5.11 4.87 -1.89
CA SER A 208 6.37 4.23 -2.28
C SER A 208 6.52 2.82 -1.68
N LEU A 209 6.05 2.60 -0.45
CA LEU A 209 6.02 1.26 0.15
C LEU A 209 5.05 0.33 -0.61
N LEU A 210 3.84 0.81 -0.90
CA LEU A 210 2.83 0.03 -1.61
C LEU A 210 3.23 -0.26 -3.06
N ASP A 211 4.00 0.63 -3.69
CA ASP A 211 4.54 0.46 -5.05
C ASP A 211 5.48 -0.77 -5.15
N VAL A 212 6.15 -1.12 -4.05
CA VAL A 212 7.08 -2.25 -3.96
C VAL A 212 6.39 -3.50 -3.39
N GLU A 213 5.52 -3.34 -2.40
CA GLU A 213 4.93 -4.44 -1.62
C GLU A 213 3.49 -4.76 -2.09
N ASP A 214 3.36 -5.56 -3.15
CA ASP A 214 2.05 -5.85 -3.77
C ASP A 214 1.08 -6.61 -2.87
N SER A 215 1.58 -7.53 -2.02
CA SER A 215 0.78 -8.22 -1.01
C SER A 215 0.16 -7.22 -0.04
N LEU A 216 0.99 -6.35 0.53
CA LEU A 216 0.58 -5.30 1.45
C LEU A 216 -0.41 -4.33 0.79
N ARG A 217 -0.16 -3.92 -0.45
CA ARG A 217 -1.08 -3.07 -1.23
C ARG A 217 -2.47 -3.70 -1.33
N LYS A 218 -2.56 -4.97 -1.71
CA LYS A 218 -3.84 -5.68 -1.86
C LYS A 218 -4.58 -5.79 -0.52
N SER A 219 -3.89 -6.16 0.55
CA SER A 219 -4.46 -6.25 1.89
C SER A 219 -4.98 -4.90 2.39
N LEU A 220 -4.21 -3.82 2.19
CA LEU A 220 -4.63 -2.46 2.56
C LEU A 220 -5.80 -1.95 1.74
N GLN A 221 -5.81 -2.16 0.42
CA GLN A 221 -6.93 -1.79 -0.44
C GLN A 221 -8.23 -2.51 -0.03
N SER A 222 -8.15 -3.81 0.24
CA SER A 222 -9.27 -4.60 0.74
C SER A 222 -9.82 -4.01 2.04
N ARG A 223 -8.93 -3.73 2.99
CA ARG A 223 -9.33 -3.25 4.31
C ARG A 223 -9.89 -1.82 4.28
N LEU A 224 -9.37 -0.95 3.42
CA LEU A 224 -9.93 0.38 3.15
C LEU A 224 -11.31 0.29 2.48
N SER A 225 -11.52 -0.66 1.58
CA SER A 225 -12.83 -0.89 0.96
C SER A 225 -13.87 -1.30 2.01
N TRP A 226 -13.51 -2.22 2.92
CA TRP A 226 -14.35 -2.58 4.06
C TRP A 226 -14.63 -1.40 5.00
N ASP A 227 -13.63 -0.54 5.22
CA ASP A 227 -13.80 0.67 6.03
C ASP A 227 -14.84 1.62 5.43
N ILE A 228 -14.82 1.83 4.11
CA ILE A 228 -15.81 2.65 3.40
C ILE A 228 -17.21 2.05 3.55
N VAL A 229 -17.36 0.75 3.33
CA VAL A 229 -18.65 0.06 3.50
C VAL A 229 -19.17 0.21 4.94
N SER A 230 -18.30 0.03 5.93
CA SER A 230 -18.63 0.21 7.34
C SER A 230 -19.10 1.64 7.65
N LYS A 231 -18.37 2.66 7.17
CA LYS A 231 -18.75 4.07 7.31
C LYS A 231 -20.12 4.36 6.69
N LEU A 232 -20.37 3.87 5.48
CA LEU A 232 -21.65 4.03 4.78
C LEU A 232 -22.81 3.37 5.53
N LYS A 233 -22.58 2.17 6.10
CA LYS A 233 -23.58 1.45 6.90
C LYS A 233 -23.92 2.18 8.21
N LEU A 234 -22.89 2.62 8.95
CA LEU A 234 -23.08 3.37 10.20
C LEU A 234 -23.86 4.68 9.97
N GLN A 235 -23.58 5.35 8.86
CA GLN A 235 -24.30 6.54 8.46
C GLN A 235 -25.78 6.26 8.17
N ARG A 236 -26.10 5.18 7.44
CA ARG A 236 -27.50 4.78 7.18
C ARG A 236 -28.25 4.45 8.47
N GLN A 237 -27.63 3.71 9.39
CA GLN A 237 -28.24 3.37 10.67
C GLN A 237 -28.51 4.63 11.53
N ALA A 238 -27.63 5.63 11.48
CA ALA A 238 -27.84 6.90 12.20
C ALA A 238 -29.05 7.69 11.66
N LEU A 239 -29.38 7.55 10.38
CA LEU A 239 -30.59 8.11 9.77
C LEU A 239 -31.85 7.34 10.19
N GLU A 240 -31.80 6.01 10.14
CA GLU A 240 -32.94 5.12 10.43
C GLU A 240 -33.38 5.17 11.90
N ASN A 241 -32.43 5.26 12.83
CA ASN A 241 -32.72 5.29 14.27
C ASN A 241 -33.30 6.63 14.79
N GLY A 242 -33.70 7.54 13.89
CA GLY A 242 -34.30 8.83 14.26
C GLY A 242 -33.32 9.83 14.91
N GLY A 243 -32.02 9.52 14.92
CA GLY A 243 -30.97 10.41 15.46
C GLY A 243 -30.79 11.71 14.67
N ILE A 244 -31.33 11.77 13.45
CA ILE A 244 -31.37 12.95 12.58
C ILE A 244 -32.83 13.17 12.18
N LYS A 245 -33.44 14.29 12.62
CA LYS A 245 -34.81 14.67 12.23
C LYS A 245 -34.98 14.61 10.69
N ALA A 246 -36.13 14.17 10.19
CA ALA A 246 -36.40 13.97 8.76
C ALA A 246 -36.03 15.18 7.87
N GLU A 247 -36.23 16.40 8.38
CA GLU A 247 -35.85 17.65 7.71
C GLU A 247 -34.31 17.81 7.54
N LYS A 248 -33.53 17.32 8.50
CA LYS A 248 -32.06 17.26 8.43
C LYS A 248 -31.56 16.11 7.55
N ALA A 249 -32.33 15.02 7.39
CA ALA A 249 -31.92 13.87 6.58
C ALA A 249 -31.73 14.23 5.10
N ARG A 250 -32.60 15.09 4.54
CA ARG A 250 -32.48 15.58 3.15
C ARG A 250 -31.25 16.47 2.96
N LYS A 251 -31.04 17.45 3.86
CA LYS A 251 -29.83 18.30 3.87
C LYS A 251 -28.55 17.48 4.04
N TRP A 252 -28.58 16.47 4.91
CA TRP A 252 -27.46 15.57 5.15
C TRP A 252 -27.11 14.75 3.90
N THR A 253 -28.12 14.21 3.20
CA THR A 253 -27.92 13.46 1.94
C THR A 253 -27.33 14.36 0.86
N GLN A 254 -27.82 15.60 0.74
CA GLN A 254 -27.29 16.58 -0.20
C GLN A 254 -25.83 16.91 0.10
N LYS A 255 -25.49 17.22 1.36
CA LYS A 255 -24.10 17.50 1.77
C LYS A 255 -23.16 16.33 1.54
N ARG A 256 -23.64 15.09 1.71
CA ARG A 256 -22.85 13.90 1.41
C ARG A 256 -22.50 13.82 -0.07
N ASN A 257 -23.46 14.04 -0.96
CA ASN A 257 -23.19 14.02 -2.40
C ASN A 257 -22.20 15.14 -2.78
N VAL A 258 -22.36 16.34 -2.21
CA VAL A 258 -21.37 17.42 -2.35
C VAL A 258 -19.99 17.00 -1.85
N GLN A 259 -19.90 16.33 -0.70
CA GLN A 259 -18.63 15.84 -0.18
C GLN A 259 -18.00 14.77 -1.09
N THR A 260 -18.78 13.87 -1.67
CA THR A 260 -18.29 12.87 -2.64
C THR A 260 -17.69 13.55 -3.86
N GLU A 261 -18.38 14.56 -4.41
CA GLU A 261 -17.86 15.34 -5.55
C GLU A 261 -16.59 16.12 -5.18
N GLN A 262 -16.53 16.73 -3.99
CA GLN A 262 -15.33 17.42 -3.51
C GLN A 262 -14.13 16.47 -3.34
N ARG A 263 -14.35 15.26 -2.83
CA ARG A 263 -13.30 14.22 -2.73
C ARG A 263 -12.82 13.80 -4.10
N PHE A 264 -13.75 13.64 -5.04
CA PHE A 264 -13.43 13.29 -6.41
C PHE A 264 -12.64 14.40 -7.10
N GLU A 265 -13.04 15.67 -6.96
CA GLU A 265 -12.29 16.81 -7.46
C GLU A 265 -10.88 16.86 -6.89
N ALA A 266 -10.71 16.68 -5.58
CA ALA A 266 -9.41 16.69 -4.94
C ALA A 266 -8.51 15.54 -5.42
N LEU A 267 -9.08 14.34 -5.59
CA LEU A 267 -8.38 13.18 -6.14
C LEU A 267 -7.94 13.43 -7.58
N LEU A 268 -8.87 13.88 -8.43
CA LEU A 268 -8.62 14.14 -9.84
C LEU A 268 -7.59 15.26 -10.01
N ALA A 269 -7.68 16.33 -9.23
CA ALA A 269 -6.70 17.42 -9.23
C ALA A 269 -5.28 16.92 -8.93
N ALA A 270 -5.15 15.94 -8.04
CA ALA A 270 -3.85 15.38 -7.68
C ALA A 270 -3.25 14.51 -8.79
N PHE A 271 -4.07 13.74 -9.51
CA PHE A 271 -3.59 13.01 -10.71
C PHE A 271 -3.20 13.94 -11.85
N LEU A 272 -3.90 15.06 -12.01
CA LEU A 272 -3.70 15.97 -13.12
C LEU A 272 -2.61 17.02 -12.85
N VAL A 273 -1.91 16.96 -11.71
CA VAL A 273 -0.93 17.97 -11.26
C VAL A 273 0.10 18.30 -12.35
N ASP A 274 0.66 17.26 -12.97
CA ASP A 274 1.74 17.37 -13.97
C ASP A 274 1.24 17.69 -15.39
N GLY A 275 -0.07 17.84 -15.57
CA GLY A 275 -0.66 18.10 -16.89
C GLY A 275 -0.62 16.90 -17.83
N LYS A 276 -0.36 15.70 -17.28
CA LYS A 276 -0.37 14.42 -17.96
C LYS A 276 -1.11 13.41 -17.08
N ILE A 277 -1.73 12.43 -17.71
CA ILE A 277 -2.33 11.30 -17.02
C ILE A 277 -2.10 10.02 -17.81
N GLU A 278 -1.62 8.98 -17.14
CA GLU A 278 -1.37 7.69 -17.76
C GLU A 278 -2.64 6.82 -17.79
N GLU A 279 -2.68 5.82 -18.65
CA GLU A 279 -3.86 4.94 -18.78
C GLU A 279 -4.17 4.21 -17.47
N LYS A 280 -3.12 3.76 -16.75
CA LYS A 280 -3.26 3.15 -15.42
C LYS A 280 -3.96 4.07 -14.40
N ASP A 281 -3.75 5.38 -14.51
CA ASP A 281 -4.34 6.36 -13.59
C ASP A 281 -5.81 6.58 -13.95
N LYS A 282 -6.16 6.55 -15.24
CA LYS A 282 -7.54 6.55 -15.71
C LYS A 282 -8.32 5.32 -15.23
N GLU A 283 -7.71 4.13 -15.26
CA GLU A 283 -8.31 2.90 -14.70
C GLU A 283 -8.62 3.05 -13.20
N VAL A 284 -7.71 3.66 -12.43
CA VAL A 284 -7.93 3.94 -11.01
C VAL A 284 -9.07 4.93 -10.80
N ILE A 285 -9.13 5.99 -11.61
CA ILE A 285 -10.21 6.98 -11.57
C ILE A 285 -11.55 6.31 -11.90
N GLU A 286 -11.59 5.45 -12.91
CA GLU A 286 -12.81 4.72 -13.28
C GLU A 286 -13.27 3.77 -12.18
N LYS A 287 -12.33 3.05 -11.55
CA LYS A 287 -12.64 2.23 -10.38
C LYS A 287 -13.17 3.06 -9.22
N TYR A 288 -12.60 4.24 -8.96
CA TYR A 288 -13.11 5.16 -7.95
C TYR A 288 -14.54 5.62 -8.28
N ARG A 289 -14.78 6.01 -9.53
CA ARG A 289 -16.10 6.44 -10.02
C ARG A 289 -17.15 5.35 -9.88
N SER A 290 -16.81 4.11 -10.23
CA SER A 290 -17.68 2.95 -10.06
C SER A 290 -18.08 2.74 -8.60
N ILE A 291 -17.12 2.79 -7.67
CA ILE A 291 -17.36 2.62 -6.23
C ILE A 291 -18.24 3.74 -5.65
N HIS A 292 -18.04 4.97 -6.11
CA HIS A 292 -18.72 6.17 -5.59
C HIS A 292 -19.93 6.62 -6.40
N VAL A 293 -20.28 5.89 -7.47
CA VAL A 293 -21.39 6.18 -8.40
C VAL A 293 -21.27 7.60 -8.98
N ILE A 294 -20.16 7.87 -9.66
CA ILE A 294 -19.87 9.16 -10.31
C ILE A 294 -19.99 9.01 -11.82
N ASP A 295 -21.02 9.63 -12.39
CA ASP A 295 -21.30 9.61 -13.83
C ASP A 295 -20.35 10.49 -14.66
N ASP A 296 -20.48 10.41 -15.99
CA ASP A 296 -19.64 11.17 -16.93
C ASP A 296 -19.89 12.68 -16.84
N GLU A 297 -21.11 13.10 -16.53
CA GLU A 297 -21.45 14.52 -16.38
C GLU A 297 -20.64 15.15 -15.25
N VAL A 298 -20.55 14.48 -14.10
CA VAL A 298 -19.72 14.90 -12.97
C VAL A 298 -18.23 14.87 -13.34
N LEU A 299 -17.76 13.85 -14.06
CA LEU A 299 -16.37 13.77 -14.52
C LEU A 299 -16.00 14.99 -15.38
N PHE A 300 -16.73 15.24 -16.46
CA PHE A 300 -16.40 16.30 -17.41
C PHE A 300 -16.60 17.69 -16.81
N ARG A 301 -17.61 17.88 -15.95
CA ARG A 301 -17.75 19.11 -15.16
C ARG A 301 -16.54 19.36 -14.26
N THR A 302 -16.02 18.30 -13.63
CA THR A 302 -14.84 18.40 -12.75
C THR A 302 -13.56 18.65 -13.54
N LEU A 303 -13.37 17.97 -14.68
CA LEU A 303 -12.27 18.23 -15.61
C LEU A 303 -12.26 19.68 -16.08
N ALA A 304 -13.42 20.21 -16.49
CA ALA A 304 -13.56 21.59 -16.91
C ALA A 304 -13.17 22.59 -15.80
N LYS A 305 -13.56 22.32 -14.54
CA LYS A 305 -13.15 23.13 -13.38
C LYS A 305 -11.63 23.09 -13.10
N LEU A 306 -10.96 22.03 -13.53
CA LEU A 306 -9.52 21.82 -13.38
C LEU A 306 -8.74 22.23 -14.64
N GLY A 307 -9.43 22.73 -15.66
CA GLY A 307 -8.83 23.31 -16.87
C GLY A 307 -8.57 22.31 -17.98
N TRP A 308 -9.18 21.13 -17.89
CA TRP A 308 -9.07 20.06 -18.86
C TRP A 308 -10.29 20.00 -19.78
N GLY A 309 -10.05 19.84 -21.07
CA GLY A 309 -11.06 19.46 -22.05
C GLY A 309 -11.23 17.94 -22.16
N GLU A 310 -12.33 17.51 -22.77
CA GLU A 310 -12.63 16.10 -23.05
C GLU A 310 -11.56 15.46 -23.96
N THR A 311 -11.16 16.16 -25.02
CA THR A 311 -10.11 15.68 -25.94
C THR A 311 -8.74 15.55 -25.27
N GLU A 312 -8.41 16.44 -24.33
CA GLU A 312 -7.15 16.39 -23.56
C GLU A 312 -7.17 15.21 -22.57
N TRP A 313 -8.32 14.93 -21.97
CA TRP A 313 -8.54 13.77 -21.13
C TRP A 313 -8.36 12.46 -21.91
N GLU A 314 -8.98 12.35 -23.10
CA GLU A 314 -8.82 11.19 -23.98
C GLU A 314 -7.34 10.99 -24.36
N LYS A 315 -6.66 12.06 -24.80
CA LYS A 315 -5.23 12.02 -25.16
C LYS A 315 -4.28 11.82 -23.97
N GLY A 316 -4.74 12.08 -22.74
CA GLY A 316 -3.94 11.97 -21.53
C GLY A 316 -2.93 13.11 -21.32
N CYS A 317 -3.04 14.23 -22.03
CA CYS A 317 -2.15 15.37 -21.82
C CYS A 317 -2.81 16.72 -22.12
N LEU A 318 -2.43 17.74 -21.35
CA LEU A 318 -2.85 19.13 -21.58
C LEU A 318 -2.18 19.71 -22.83
N GLU A 319 -2.98 20.32 -23.69
CA GLU A 319 -2.52 21.12 -24.81
C GLU A 319 -2.05 22.50 -24.35
N ALA A 320 -1.41 23.26 -25.24
CA ALA A 320 -0.89 24.59 -24.91
C ALA A 320 -2.00 25.54 -24.41
N GLU A 321 -3.18 25.48 -25.02
CA GLU A 321 -4.35 26.26 -24.62
C GLU A 321 -4.92 25.80 -23.26
N GLY A 322 -4.94 24.49 -23.01
CA GLY A 322 -5.36 23.93 -21.72
C GLY A 322 -4.46 24.36 -20.55
N LYS A 323 -3.15 24.47 -20.77
CA LYS A 323 -2.22 25.02 -19.76
C LYS A 323 -2.56 26.47 -19.38
N VAL A 324 -2.94 27.29 -20.36
CA VAL A 324 -3.36 28.68 -20.12
C VAL A 324 -4.69 28.74 -19.37
N ARG A 325 -5.67 27.91 -19.75
CA ARG A 325 -6.96 27.79 -19.07
C ARG A 325 -6.77 27.40 -17.60
N ARG A 326 -6.00 26.33 -17.35
CA ARG A 326 -5.69 25.85 -16.00
C ARG A 326 -5.00 26.90 -15.13
N ARG A 327 -4.05 27.66 -15.69
CA ARG A 327 -3.39 28.76 -14.96
C ARG A 327 -4.41 29.82 -14.52
N LYS A 328 -5.31 30.25 -15.41
CA LYS A 328 -6.35 31.24 -15.09
C LYS A 328 -7.30 30.74 -13.99
N GLU A 329 -7.64 29.46 -14.00
CA GLU A 329 -8.49 28.87 -12.96
C GLU A 329 -7.79 28.76 -11.61
N LEU A 330 -6.50 28.40 -11.59
CA LEU A 330 -5.69 28.43 -10.36
C LEU A 330 -5.60 29.85 -9.77
N GLU A 331 -5.40 30.86 -10.62
CA GLU A 331 -5.39 32.27 -10.20
C GLU A 331 -6.74 32.71 -9.62
N ARG A 332 -7.86 32.33 -10.25
CA ARG A 332 -9.22 32.59 -9.72
C ARG A 332 -9.42 31.93 -8.36
N ARG A 333 -9.05 30.65 -8.21
CA ARG A 333 -9.19 29.91 -6.94
C ARG A 333 -8.39 30.53 -5.81
N ASN A 334 -7.18 31.00 -6.09
CA ASN A 334 -6.34 31.65 -5.07
C ASN A 334 -6.90 33.02 -4.66
N SER A 335 -7.56 33.72 -5.58
CA SER A 335 -8.24 35.00 -5.31
C SER A 335 -9.48 34.81 -4.42
N ASP A 336 -10.25 33.73 -4.61
CA ASP A 336 -11.44 33.42 -3.80
C ASP A 336 -11.10 32.92 -2.39
N CYS A 337 -9.90 32.38 -2.16
CA CYS A 337 -9.44 31.93 -0.84
C CYS A 337 -8.78 33.04 0.01
N SER A 338 -8.58 34.25 -0.54
CA SER A 338 -7.95 35.39 0.16
C SER A 338 -8.96 36.46 0.62
N LEU A 339 -10.26 36.17 0.49
CA LEU A 339 -11.40 36.88 1.08
C LEU A 339 -12.05 36.02 2.18
#